data_AF-A0AAE2Y289-F1
#
_entry.id   AF-A0AAE2Y289-F1
#
_cell.length_a   1.000
_cell.length_b   1.000
_cell.length_c   1.000
_cell.angle_alpha   90.00
_cell.angle_beta   90.00
_cell.angle_gamma   90.00
#
_symmetry.space_group_name_H-M   'P 1'
#
loop_
_entity.id
_entity.type
_entity.pdbx_description
1 polymer ?
#
loop_
_entity_poly.entity_id
_entity_poly.type
_entity_poly.pdbx_seq_one_letter_code
_entity_poly.pdbx_strand_id
1 'polypeptide(L)'
;MSKWPFIAGDYVVINEKAAIAIVTCGSYDLPKELAKLSDKIAIVGFCETENSGIAKILQNLASNPNIRFLIVCGERVVGHEPGQTIISLYNNGIDENCRIIGSEGTIPVLHPNYFRGDDPNKFVKRFQSQIVKVVDAREETNVQKLMSIINELNAQNISPFPEEPILPLTHVEYNWSEGIKRFKEENKSFLDKGISLLNPLIFTGELRVYDICGIKVGGQRGEYPVVLAGTMFYRGDKLVVNHSEGVFDKTKAEEQIRKQEENSLKYEIPSMVHIVGETSEALTRYLLFVADITDSPIILDSPVLESRIEAMGVAKDLGLEGRVIYNSVSGVDKREKAMIGEMGRIEYSIILPFDVKLPSRINRFREIIEFMGGLIMKPIIDPGVSILGAGSISALHAAWLFKNCYGYPVCIGIHNLQSRLSKSISELKNLDFSFDYALPSLYGIDINLYGPIKNAEAIFREVAAVEAAIADENINTVGIYPKPPHPYYALKLGCE
;
A
#
# COMPACT_ATOMS: atom_id res chain seq x y z
N MET A 1 17.91 10.37 -12.75
CA MET A 1 16.62 11.08 -12.78
C MET A 1 15.59 10.17 -12.11
N SER A 2 15.09 10.58 -10.94
CA SER A 2 13.94 9.94 -10.28
C SER A 2 12.74 10.04 -11.24
N LYS A 3 12.11 8.90 -11.53
CA LYS A 3 11.17 8.76 -12.65
C LYS A 3 9.87 9.51 -12.34
N TRP A 4 9.63 10.63 -13.03
CA TRP A 4 8.31 11.22 -13.14
C TRP A 4 7.42 10.25 -13.96
N PRO A 5 6.11 10.10 -13.66
CA PRO A 5 5.29 10.84 -12.70
C PRO A 5 5.39 10.36 -11.25
N PHE A 6 5.16 11.29 -10.30
CA PHE A 6 5.34 11.04 -8.87
C PHE A 6 4.07 10.55 -8.15
N ILE A 7 2.91 10.77 -8.76
CA ILE A 7 1.62 10.32 -8.25
C ILE A 7 1.13 9.18 -9.15
N ALA A 8 0.84 8.03 -8.53
CA ALA A 8 0.30 6.87 -9.24
C ALA A 8 -1.14 7.13 -9.72
N GLY A 9 -1.48 6.55 -10.86
CA GLY A 9 -2.80 6.61 -11.46
C GLY A 9 -2.86 5.86 -12.78
N ASP A 10 -4.04 5.82 -13.39
CA ASP A 10 -4.28 5.12 -14.64
C ASP A 10 -3.94 6.00 -15.84
N TYR A 11 -2.68 5.94 -16.25
CA TYR A 11 -2.14 6.68 -17.37
C TYR A 11 -1.06 5.90 -18.10
N VAL A 12 -0.73 6.36 -19.31
CA VAL A 12 0.40 5.90 -20.10
C VAL A 12 1.37 7.07 -20.24
N VAL A 13 2.62 6.86 -19.81
CA VAL A 13 3.74 7.79 -20.03
C VAL A 13 4.40 7.40 -21.33
N ILE A 14 4.57 8.37 -22.24
CA ILE A 14 5.08 8.12 -23.59
C ILE A 14 6.46 8.77 -23.75
N ASN A 15 6.55 10.09 -23.55
CA ASN A 15 7.80 10.84 -23.66
C ASN A 15 7.89 11.93 -22.59
N GLU A 16 8.64 11.69 -21.52
CA GLU A 16 8.77 12.62 -20.38
C GLU A 16 9.27 14.04 -20.76
N LYS A 17 9.89 14.19 -21.94
CA LYS A 17 10.39 15.48 -22.47
C LYS A 17 9.41 16.19 -23.38
N ALA A 18 8.28 15.58 -23.71
CA ALA A 18 7.26 16.20 -24.56
C ALA A 18 6.44 17.25 -23.79
N ALA A 19 5.79 18.14 -24.54
CA ALA A 19 5.10 19.30 -23.97
C ALA A 19 3.60 19.13 -23.73
N ILE A 20 3.01 18.00 -24.14
CA ILE A 20 1.55 17.82 -24.20
C ILE A 20 1.11 16.73 -23.23
N ALA A 21 0.21 17.06 -22.32
CA ALA A 21 -0.55 16.09 -21.54
C ALA A 21 -1.99 15.99 -22.06
N ILE A 22 -2.62 14.82 -21.91
CA ILE A 22 -3.99 14.58 -22.36
C ILE A 22 -4.81 13.90 -21.26
N VAL A 23 -5.99 14.44 -20.98
CA VAL A 23 -6.99 13.86 -20.09
C VAL A 23 -8.21 13.49 -20.92
N THR A 24 -8.57 12.21 -20.92
CA THR A 24 -9.60 11.61 -21.79
C THR A 24 -10.96 11.43 -21.10
N CYS A 25 -11.17 12.04 -19.93
CA CYS A 25 -12.41 11.99 -19.16
C CYS A 25 -13.00 10.57 -19.06
N GLY A 26 -14.20 10.31 -19.59
CA GLY A 26 -14.87 9.00 -19.54
C GLY A 26 -14.44 8.00 -20.62
N SER A 27 -13.47 8.34 -21.49
CA SER A 27 -13.04 7.45 -22.58
C SER A 27 -11.82 6.60 -22.19
N TYR A 28 -12.06 5.51 -21.47
CA TYR A 28 -11.02 4.66 -20.84
C TYR A 28 -10.03 3.98 -21.80
N ASP A 29 -10.43 3.66 -23.02
CA ASP A 29 -9.55 3.00 -24.00
C ASP A 29 -8.71 3.98 -24.83
N LEU A 30 -9.17 5.23 -24.96
CA LEU A 30 -8.54 6.27 -25.77
C LEU A 30 -7.08 6.57 -25.38
N PRO A 31 -6.67 6.54 -24.09
CA PRO A 31 -5.27 6.66 -23.71
C PRO A 31 -4.34 5.65 -24.41
N LYS A 32 -4.75 4.38 -24.49
CA LYS A 32 -3.93 3.33 -25.11
C LYS A 32 -3.82 3.49 -26.62
N GLU A 33 -4.87 4.02 -27.25
CA GLU A 33 -4.86 4.33 -28.67
C GLU A 33 -3.93 5.49 -28.98
N LEU A 34 -4.09 6.62 -28.28
CA LEU A 34 -3.25 7.81 -28.46
C LEU A 34 -1.78 7.54 -28.17
N ALA A 35 -1.49 6.71 -27.15
CA ALA A 35 -0.12 6.34 -26.79
C ALA A 35 0.66 5.62 -27.88
N LYS A 36 -0.03 4.91 -28.79
CA LYS A 36 0.61 4.20 -29.92
C LYS A 36 0.93 5.12 -31.09
N LEU A 37 0.37 6.32 -31.12
CA LEU A 37 0.29 7.14 -32.35
C LEU A 37 1.22 8.35 -32.35
N SER A 38 1.72 8.78 -31.19
CA SER A 38 2.52 10.01 -31.10
C SER A 38 3.49 10.00 -29.94
N ASP A 39 4.77 10.21 -30.24
CA ASP A 39 5.85 10.48 -29.28
C ASP A 39 5.86 11.93 -28.77
N LYS A 40 4.95 12.77 -29.27
CA LYS A 40 4.77 14.18 -28.90
C LYS A 40 3.92 14.36 -27.64
N ILE A 41 3.40 13.26 -27.08
CA ILE A 41 2.60 13.26 -25.87
C ILE A 41 3.54 12.88 -24.71
N ALA A 42 3.45 13.61 -23.60
CA ALA A 42 4.18 13.28 -22.38
C ALA A 42 3.48 12.18 -21.60
N ILE A 43 2.19 12.39 -21.35
CA ILE A 43 1.34 11.52 -20.55
C ILE A 43 -0.10 11.63 -21.04
N VAL A 44 -0.80 10.50 -21.05
CA VAL A 44 -2.24 10.44 -21.34
C VAL A 44 -2.94 9.52 -20.35
N GLY A 45 -4.07 9.94 -19.80
CA GLY A 45 -4.88 9.15 -18.88
C GLY A 45 -6.34 9.57 -18.93
N PHE A 46 -7.20 8.83 -18.22
CA PHE A 46 -8.60 9.20 -18.04
C PHE A 46 -8.79 9.88 -16.69
N CYS A 47 -9.94 10.55 -16.49
CA CYS A 47 -10.25 11.21 -15.23
C CYS A 47 -11.74 11.12 -14.96
N GLU A 48 -12.09 10.46 -13.86
CA GLU A 48 -13.49 10.21 -13.49
C GLU A 48 -14.03 11.25 -12.50
N THR A 49 -13.19 11.70 -11.57
CA THR A 49 -13.63 12.51 -10.43
C THR A 49 -13.04 13.92 -10.43
N GLU A 50 -13.88 14.90 -10.15
CA GLU A 50 -13.54 16.33 -10.07
C GLU A 50 -12.73 16.73 -8.82
N ASN A 51 -12.41 15.77 -7.95
CA ASN A 51 -11.67 15.96 -6.70
C ASN A 51 -10.32 15.24 -6.72
N SER A 52 -10.25 13.99 -6.25
CA SER A 52 -9.03 13.22 -6.11
C SER A 52 -8.36 12.95 -7.46
N GLY A 53 -9.13 12.70 -8.52
CA GLY A 53 -8.61 12.53 -9.88
C GLY A 53 -7.87 13.77 -10.38
N ILE A 54 -8.52 14.94 -10.31
CA ILE A 54 -7.92 16.22 -10.68
C ILE A 54 -6.70 16.54 -9.81
N ALA A 55 -6.74 16.26 -8.50
CA ALA A 55 -5.60 16.49 -7.62
C ALA A 55 -4.36 15.67 -8.01
N LYS A 56 -4.53 14.41 -8.42
CA LYS A 56 -3.44 13.57 -8.92
C LYS A 56 -2.87 14.10 -10.24
N ILE A 57 -3.74 14.52 -11.15
CA ILE A 57 -3.34 15.15 -12.43
C ILE A 57 -2.52 16.40 -12.14
N LEU A 58 -3.05 17.30 -11.31
CA LEU A 58 -2.42 18.58 -10.99
C LEU A 58 -1.00 18.40 -10.45
N GLN A 59 -0.81 17.49 -9.50
CA GLN A 59 0.50 17.18 -8.92
C GLN A 59 1.50 16.64 -9.95
N ASN A 60 1.06 15.74 -10.85
CA ASN A 60 1.94 15.20 -11.89
C ASN A 60 2.29 16.27 -12.94
N LEU A 61 1.33 17.06 -13.39
CA LEU A 61 1.58 18.10 -14.40
C LEU A 61 2.50 19.20 -13.86
N ALA A 62 2.23 19.70 -12.65
CA ALA A 62 3.04 20.71 -11.99
C ALA A 62 4.49 20.25 -11.69
N SER A 63 4.73 18.94 -11.74
CA SER A 63 6.04 18.32 -11.48
C SER A 63 6.80 17.89 -12.74
N ASN A 64 6.36 18.31 -13.93
CA ASN A 64 7.15 18.16 -15.15
C ASN A 64 7.17 19.47 -15.95
N PRO A 65 8.25 20.28 -15.84
CA PRO A 65 8.36 21.57 -16.51
C PRO A 65 8.27 21.51 -18.04
N ASN A 66 8.51 20.34 -18.65
CA ASN A 66 8.36 20.18 -20.10
C ASN A 66 6.90 20.31 -20.53
N ILE A 67 5.94 19.92 -19.68
CA ILE A 67 4.52 19.97 -20.02
C ILE A 67 4.06 21.43 -20.00
N ARG A 68 3.70 21.93 -21.18
CA ARG A 68 3.22 23.29 -21.42
C ARG A 68 1.77 23.34 -21.89
N PHE A 69 1.20 22.21 -22.33
CA PHE A 69 -0.15 22.12 -22.86
C PHE A 69 -0.92 20.97 -22.22
N LEU A 70 -2.22 21.18 -22.02
CA LEU A 70 -3.16 20.14 -21.58
C LEU A 70 -4.32 20.08 -22.56
N ILE A 71 -4.63 18.88 -23.07
CA ILE A 71 -5.84 18.64 -23.85
C ILE A 71 -6.82 17.90 -22.95
N VAL A 72 -8.04 18.43 -22.82
CA VAL A 72 -9.14 17.77 -22.12
C VAL A 72 -10.14 17.31 -23.17
N CYS A 73 -10.29 16.00 -23.35
CA CYS A 73 -11.13 15.39 -24.37
C CYS A 73 -11.86 14.13 -23.86
N GLY A 74 -12.58 13.46 -24.74
CA GLY A 74 -13.31 12.24 -24.43
C GLY A 74 -14.72 12.47 -23.88
N GLU A 75 -15.41 11.36 -23.66
CA GLU A 75 -16.82 11.32 -23.26
C GLU A 75 -17.04 11.87 -21.85
N ARG A 76 -18.29 12.30 -21.59
CA ARG A 76 -18.70 12.74 -20.24
C ARG A 76 -18.71 11.54 -19.29
N VAL A 77 -18.40 11.82 -18.02
CA VAL A 77 -18.48 10.84 -16.95
C VAL A 77 -19.88 10.90 -16.34
N VAL A 78 -20.51 9.76 -16.13
CA VAL A 78 -21.88 9.74 -15.56
C VAL A 78 -21.83 10.25 -14.12
N GLY A 79 -22.57 11.33 -13.84
CA GLY A 79 -22.69 11.92 -12.49
C GLY A 79 -21.52 12.83 -12.07
N HIS A 80 -20.52 13.02 -12.94
CA HIS A 80 -19.31 13.80 -12.65
C HIS A 80 -18.94 14.69 -13.84
N GLU A 81 -18.30 15.82 -13.56
CA GLU A 81 -17.89 16.79 -14.59
C GLU A 81 -16.38 17.12 -14.50
N PRO A 82 -15.49 16.12 -14.57
CA PRO A 82 -14.05 16.33 -14.38
C PRO A 82 -13.45 17.20 -15.49
N GLY A 83 -13.89 17.01 -16.73
CA GLY A 83 -13.41 17.81 -17.86
C GLY A 83 -13.74 19.30 -17.70
N GLN A 84 -15.02 19.62 -17.42
CA GLN A 84 -15.46 20.98 -17.14
C GLN A 84 -14.69 21.58 -15.97
N THR A 85 -14.50 20.78 -14.92
CA THR A 85 -13.82 21.20 -13.70
C THR A 85 -12.35 21.54 -13.95
N ILE A 86 -11.64 20.78 -14.78
CA ILE A 86 -10.25 21.08 -15.15
C ILE A 86 -10.17 22.43 -15.89
N ILE A 87 -11.11 22.71 -16.80
CA ILE A 87 -11.18 23.99 -17.51
C ILE A 87 -11.43 25.14 -16.52
N SER A 88 -12.40 24.99 -15.62
CA SER A 88 -12.70 25.98 -14.58
C SER A 88 -11.54 26.20 -13.62
N LEU A 89 -10.83 25.14 -13.24
CA LEU A 89 -9.63 25.21 -12.40
C LEU A 89 -8.54 26.05 -13.06
N TYR A 90 -8.27 25.81 -14.35
CA TYR A 90 -7.28 26.58 -15.09
C TYR A 90 -7.63 28.07 -15.15
N ASN A 91 -8.89 28.40 -15.44
CA ASN A 91 -9.31 29.78 -15.62
C ASN A 91 -9.46 30.55 -14.29
N ASN A 92 -9.98 29.91 -13.25
CA ASN A 92 -10.47 30.59 -12.07
C ASN A 92 -9.75 30.20 -10.77
N GLY A 93 -9.04 29.08 -10.74
CA GLY A 93 -8.40 28.56 -9.54
C GLY A 93 -9.38 28.01 -8.50
N ILE A 94 -9.03 28.16 -7.23
CA ILE A 94 -9.81 27.69 -6.08
C ILE A 94 -10.14 28.85 -5.12
N ASP A 95 -11.23 28.70 -4.36
CA ASP A 95 -11.63 29.61 -3.28
C ASP A 95 -10.98 29.26 -1.93
N GLU A 96 -11.35 30.02 -0.89
CA GLU A 96 -10.89 29.84 0.50
C GLU A 96 -11.25 28.49 1.12
N ASN A 97 -12.25 27.78 0.57
CA ASN A 97 -12.64 26.44 1.00
C ASN A 97 -12.04 25.35 0.10
N CYS A 98 -11.02 25.70 -0.69
CA CYS A 98 -10.39 24.84 -1.69
C CYS A 98 -11.36 24.34 -2.78
N ARG A 99 -12.51 24.99 -2.96
CA ARG A 99 -13.47 24.64 -4.01
C ARG A 99 -13.05 25.28 -5.33
N ILE A 100 -13.14 24.52 -6.41
CA ILE A 100 -12.79 24.98 -7.76
C ILE A 100 -13.87 25.95 -8.25
N ILE A 101 -13.45 27.19 -8.53
CA ILE A 101 -14.35 28.29 -8.86
C ILE A 101 -14.94 28.08 -10.26
N GLY A 102 -16.27 28.10 -10.36
CA GLY A 102 -16.99 27.88 -11.62
C GLY A 102 -17.08 26.42 -12.07
N SER A 103 -16.72 25.47 -11.21
CA SER A 103 -16.94 24.05 -11.49
C SER A 103 -18.42 23.66 -11.35
N GLU A 104 -18.91 22.91 -12.33
CA GLU A 104 -20.23 22.25 -12.35
C GLU A 104 -20.21 20.85 -11.73
N GLY A 105 -19.05 20.39 -11.25
CA GLY A 105 -18.89 19.10 -10.59
C GLY A 105 -19.68 19.02 -9.27
N THR A 106 -19.95 17.79 -8.85
CA THR A 106 -20.74 17.49 -7.64
C THR A 106 -19.97 17.92 -6.38
N ILE A 107 -18.70 17.53 -6.26
CA ILE A 107 -17.83 17.89 -5.11
C ILE A 107 -16.44 18.35 -5.60
N PRO A 108 -16.33 19.51 -6.28
CA PRO A 108 -15.10 19.99 -6.86
C PRO A 108 -14.24 20.70 -5.81
N VAL A 109 -13.82 19.97 -4.79
CA VAL A 109 -12.97 20.48 -3.70
C VAL A 109 -11.61 19.79 -3.77
N LEU A 110 -10.56 20.58 -3.91
CA LEU A 110 -9.17 20.13 -3.87
C LEU A 110 -8.71 20.08 -2.40
N HIS A 111 -9.20 19.09 -1.66
CA HIS A 111 -8.88 18.96 -0.24
C HIS A 111 -7.36 18.80 -0.02
N PRO A 112 -6.74 19.49 0.97
CA PRO A 112 -5.30 19.39 1.27
C PRO A 112 -4.77 17.95 1.38
N ASN A 113 -5.55 17.03 1.95
CA ASN A 113 -5.21 15.59 2.00
C ASN A 113 -4.82 14.98 0.64
N TYR A 114 -5.35 15.48 -0.49
CA TYR A 114 -4.94 14.98 -1.81
C TYR A 114 -3.54 15.43 -2.21
N PHE A 115 -3.03 16.49 -1.60
CA PHE A 115 -1.71 17.09 -1.82
C PHE A 115 -0.75 16.75 -0.68
N ARG A 116 -1.02 15.61 0.00
CA ARG A 116 -0.29 15.18 1.19
C ARG A 116 -0.31 16.25 2.28
N GLY A 117 -1.34 17.11 2.36
CA GLY A 117 -1.45 18.20 3.34
C GLY A 117 -0.74 19.51 2.97
N ASP A 118 -0.05 19.58 1.83
CA ASP A 118 0.49 20.85 1.29
C ASP A 118 -0.67 21.72 0.74
N ASP A 119 -0.46 23.03 0.64
CA ASP A 119 -1.48 23.98 0.19
C ASP A 119 -1.88 23.67 -1.27
N PRO A 120 -3.15 23.28 -1.54
CA PRO A 120 -3.62 23.03 -2.91
C PRO A 120 -3.38 24.22 -3.84
N ASN A 121 -3.47 25.45 -3.32
CA ASN A 121 -3.32 26.67 -4.10
C ASN A 121 -1.90 26.79 -4.69
N LYS A 122 -0.88 26.26 -4.02
CA LYS A 122 0.49 26.18 -4.54
C LYS A 122 0.55 25.40 -5.87
N PHE A 123 -0.10 24.24 -5.92
CA PHE A 123 -0.18 23.41 -7.12
C PHE A 123 -1.04 24.05 -8.20
N VAL A 124 -2.14 24.69 -7.81
CA VAL A 124 -3.02 25.41 -8.74
C VAL A 124 -2.29 26.57 -9.39
N LYS A 125 -1.60 27.40 -8.62
CA LYS A 125 -0.80 28.54 -9.13
C LYS A 125 0.32 28.07 -10.03
N ARG A 126 1.01 26.99 -9.65
CA ARG A 126 2.04 26.37 -10.49
C ARG A 126 1.44 25.90 -11.81
N PHE A 127 0.33 25.16 -11.78
CA PHE A 127 -0.36 24.70 -12.98
C PHE A 127 -0.82 25.85 -13.89
N GLN A 128 -1.46 26.88 -13.34
CA GLN A 128 -1.91 28.05 -14.09
C GLN A 128 -0.75 28.81 -14.75
N SER A 129 0.39 28.89 -14.08
CA SER A 129 1.58 29.58 -14.61
C SER A 129 2.34 28.72 -15.62
N GLN A 130 2.41 27.41 -15.38
CA GLN A 130 3.18 26.47 -16.19
C GLN A 130 2.48 26.16 -17.51
N ILE A 131 1.19 25.89 -17.47
CA ILE A 131 0.41 25.49 -18.64
C ILE A 131 0.01 26.72 -19.44
N VAL A 132 0.54 26.82 -20.65
CA VAL A 132 0.29 27.92 -21.60
C VAL A 132 -1.15 27.89 -22.09
N LYS A 133 -1.68 26.68 -22.31
CA LYS A 133 -3.04 26.51 -22.82
C LYS A 133 -3.62 25.19 -22.38
N VAL A 134 -4.84 25.25 -21.86
CA VAL A 134 -5.73 24.10 -21.75
C VAL A 134 -6.70 24.13 -22.93
N VAL A 135 -6.68 23.09 -23.76
CA VAL A 135 -7.59 22.93 -24.89
C VAL A 135 -8.83 22.18 -24.40
N ASP A 136 -9.97 22.87 -24.43
CA ASP A 136 -11.28 22.25 -24.23
C ASP A 136 -11.71 21.56 -25.53
N ALA A 137 -11.53 20.25 -25.58
CA ALA A 137 -11.97 19.37 -26.65
C ALA A 137 -12.89 18.26 -26.08
N ARG A 138 -13.64 18.57 -25.02
CA ARG A 138 -14.59 17.64 -24.40
C ARG A 138 -15.56 17.09 -25.44
N GLU A 139 -15.98 15.85 -25.25
CA GLU A 139 -16.80 15.05 -26.16
C GLU A 139 -16.12 14.66 -27.49
N GLU A 140 -14.89 15.12 -27.77
CA GLU A 140 -14.13 14.67 -28.93
C GLU A 140 -13.37 13.37 -28.63
N THR A 141 -13.72 12.31 -29.35
CA THR A 141 -13.06 10.99 -29.29
C THR A 141 -12.34 10.63 -30.60
N ASN A 142 -12.49 11.44 -31.65
CA ASN A 142 -11.87 11.15 -32.94
C ASN A 142 -10.36 11.37 -32.88
N VAL A 143 -9.63 10.27 -32.98
CA VAL A 143 -8.17 10.23 -32.94
C VAL A 143 -7.52 11.14 -34.00
N GLN A 144 -8.05 11.21 -35.23
CA GLN A 144 -7.46 12.05 -36.28
C GLN A 144 -7.55 13.53 -35.94
N LYS A 145 -8.68 13.99 -35.39
CA LYS A 145 -8.83 15.38 -34.94
C LYS A 145 -7.92 15.69 -33.75
N LEU A 146 -7.87 14.80 -32.76
CA LEU A 146 -6.96 14.95 -31.62
C LEU A 146 -5.49 15.00 -32.07
N MET A 147 -5.10 14.18 -33.05
CA MET A 147 -3.76 14.24 -33.66
C MET A 147 -3.48 15.56 -34.37
N SER A 148 -4.48 16.19 -35.01
CA SER A 148 -4.33 17.53 -35.57
C SER A 148 -4.01 18.56 -34.49
N ILE A 149 -4.76 18.53 -33.37
CA ILE A 149 -4.54 19.42 -32.22
C ILE A 149 -3.15 19.20 -31.62
N ILE A 150 -2.75 17.93 -31.43
CA ILE A 150 -1.42 17.57 -30.91
C ILE A 150 -0.31 18.14 -31.80
N ASN A 151 -0.44 18.00 -33.12
CA ASN A 151 0.55 18.52 -34.07
C ASN A 151 0.64 20.05 -34.06
N GLU A 152 -0.50 20.72 -33.99
CA GLU A 152 -0.56 22.19 -33.91
C GLU A 152 0.10 22.71 -32.63
N LEU A 153 -0.21 22.14 -31.47
CA LEU A 153 0.40 22.54 -30.20
C LEU A 153 1.90 22.25 -30.16
N ASN A 154 2.32 21.07 -30.64
CA ASN A 154 3.73 20.70 -30.67
C ASN A 154 4.55 21.63 -31.59
N ALA A 155 3.97 22.12 -32.68
CA ALA A 155 4.63 23.04 -33.60
C ALA A 155 4.98 24.40 -32.97
N GLN A 156 4.33 24.77 -31.85
CA GLN A 156 4.65 26.00 -31.12
C GLN A 156 6.01 25.95 -30.43
N ASN A 157 6.57 24.75 -30.22
CA ASN A 157 7.92 24.51 -29.69
C ASN A 157 8.28 25.38 -28.47
N ILE A 158 7.38 25.42 -27.50
CA ILE A 158 7.54 26.22 -26.28
C ILE A 158 8.61 25.57 -25.39
N SER A 159 9.56 26.37 -24.89
CA SER A 159 10.57 25.89 -23.95
C SER A 159 9.95 25.35 -22.66
N PRO A 160 10.64 24.48 -21.90
CA PRO A 160 10.20 24.09 -20.57
C PRO A 160 9.95 25.31 -19.67
N PHE A 161 9.07 25.15 -18.69
CA PHE A 161 8.84 26.18 -17.68
C PHE A 161 10.10 26.40 -16.84
N PRO A 162 10.45 27.65 -16.50
CA PRO A 162 11.79 27.98 -16.02
C PRO A 162 12.09 27.54 -14.58
N GLU A 163 11.06 27.28 -13.77
CA GLU A 163 11.26 26.76 -12.41
C GLU A 163 11.12 25.24 -12.38
N GLU A 164 11.86 24.65 -11.47
CA GLU A 164 12.00 23.22 -11.28
C GLU A 164 10.67 22.52 -10.84
N PRO A 165 10.54 21.18 -10.97
CA PRO A 165 9.38 20.38 -10.52
C PRO A 165 8.87 20.66 -9.08
N ILE A 166 7.55 20.82 -8.89
CA ILE A 166 7.00 21.02 -7.54
C ILE A 166 7.13 19.79 -6.61
N LEU A 167 7.12 18.57 -7.15
CA LEU A 167 7.35 17.32 -6.42
C LEU A 167 8.46 16.49 -7.09
N PRO A 168 9.26 15.80 -6.28
CA PRO A 168 10.21 16.43 -5.39
C PRO A 168 11.48 16.91 -6.15
N LEU A 169 11.96 18.10 -5.76
CA LEU A 169 13.33 18.58 -5.99
C LEU A 169 14.23 18.42 -4.76
N THR A 170 14.06 17.31 -4.08
CA THR A 170 15.13 16.73 -3.28
C THR A 170 15.57 15.50 -4.06
N HIS A 171 16.89 15.26 -4.16
CA HIS A 171 17.38 13.98 -4.63
C HIS A 171 16.91 12.93 -3.60
N VAL A 172 15.72 12.37 -3.81
CA VAL A 172 15.20 11.32 -2.95
C VAL A 172 15.99 10.06 -3.27
N GLU A 173 16.90 9.72 -2.37
CA GLU A 173 17.67 8.50 -2.48
C GLU A 173 16.83 7.33 -1.93
N TYR A 174 16.63 6.31 -2.78
CA TYR A 174 16.01 5.05 -2.39
C TYR A 174 17.01 3.89 -2.38
N ASN A 175 18.29 4.19 -2.64
CA ASN A 175 19.34 3.19 -2.73
C ASN A 175 19.91 2.91 -1.34
N TRP A 176 19.27 2.00 -0.62
CA TRP A 176 19.70 1.59 0.72
C TRP A 176 21.14 1.12 0.80
N SER A 177 21.63 0.39 -0.20
CA SER A 177 23.02 -0.08 -0.22
C SER A 177 24.02 1.07 -0.28
N GLU A 178 23.70 2.11 -1.05
CA GLU A 178 24.51 3.33 -1.17
C GLU A 178 24.43 4.20 0.08
N GLY A 179 23.22 4.43 0.62
CA GLY A 179 23.02 5.16 1.88
C GLY A 179 23.74 4.51 3.07
N ILE A 180 23.64 3.18 3.21
CA ILE A 180 24.36 2.42 4.25
C ILE A 180 25.87 2.51 4.05
N LYS A 181 26.35 2.38 2.81
CA LYS A 181 27.78 2.49 2.50
C LYS A 181 28.33 3.86 2.87
N ARG A 182 27.67 4.94 2.41
CA ARG A 182 28.03 6.32 2.73
C ARG A 182 28.09 6.54 4.25
N PHE A 183 27.04 6.13 4.97
CA PHE A 183 26.98 6.28 6.42
C PHE A 183 28.14 5.57 7.13
N LYS A 184 28.50 4.36 6.69
CA LYS A 184 29.65 3.61 7.24
C LYS A 184 30.98 4.31 6.94
N GLU A 185 31.15 4.88 5.76
CA GLU A 185 32.36 5.61 5.36
C GLU A 185 32.54 6.90 6.17
N GLU A 186 31.47 7.68 6.34
CA GLU A 186 31.46 8.92 7.15
C GLU A 186 31.74 8.66 8.64
N ASN A 187 31.35 7.47 9.15
CA ASN A 187 31.46 7.11 10.57
C ASN A 187 32.54 6.05 10.85
N LYS A 188 33.50 5.86 9.94
CA LYS A 188 34.52 4.82 10.03
C LYS A 188 35.31 4.82 11.35
N SER A 189 35.56 5.99 11.93
CA SER A 189 36.29 6.14 13.19
C SER A 189 35.62 5.47 14.40
N PHE A 190 34.29 5.33 14.39
CA PHE A 190 33.53 4.59 15.41
C PHE A 190 33.56 3.08 15.14
N LEU A 191 33.44 2.69 13.86
CA LEU A 191 33.51 1.28 13.44
C LEU A 191 34.87 0.65 13.77
N ASP A 192 35.96 1.40 13.59
CA ASP A 192 37.32 0.97 13.93
C ASP A 192 37.50 0.71 15.45
N LYS A 193 36.62 1.28 16.28
CA LYS A 193 36.53 1.04 17.74
C LYS A 193 35.53 -0.06 18.11
N GLY A 194 34.94 -0.74 17.13
CA GLY A 194 33.93 -1.77 17.33
C GLY A 194 32.54 -1.25 17.67
N ILE A 195 32.25 0.04 17.46
CA ILE A 195 30.97 0.67 17.76
C ILE A 195 30.19 0.87 16.46
N SER A 196 29.08 0.15 16.29
CA SER A 196 28.13 0.40 15.19
C SER A 196 27.19 1.53 15.56
N LEU A 197 27.18 2.59 14.76
CA LEU A 197 26.17 3.66 14.85
C LEU A 197 24.92 3.37 14.02
N LEU A 198 24.97 2.34 13.16
CA LEU A 198 23.82 1.90 12.39
C LEU A 198 22.87 1.14 13.32
N ASN A 199 21.58 1.48 13.27
CA ASN A 199 20.56 0.73 14.00
C ASN A 199 20.65 -0.76 13.58
N PRO A 200 20.76 -1.71 14.53
CA PRO A 200 20.84 -3.13 14.21
C PRO A 200 19.62 -3.65 13.46
N LEU A 201 18.50 -2.93 13.50
CA LEU A 201 17.27 -3.28 12.79
C LEU A 201 17.29 -2.92 11.29
N ILE A 202 18.32 -2.22 10.81
CA ILE A 202 18.57 -2.04 9.38
C ILE A 202 19.16 -3.32 8.80
N PHE A 203 18.53 -3.84 7.74
CA PHE A 203 18.90 -5.11 7.14
C PHE A 203 20.10 -4.93 6.20
N THR A 204 20.99 -5.90 6.18
CA THR A 204 22.19 -5.86 5.29
C THR A 204 22.19 -6.95 4.21
N GLY A 205 21.27 -7.92 4.31
CA GLY A 205 21.07 -8.96 3.31
C GLY A 205 20.20 -8.49 2.14
N GLU A 206 20.09 -9.36 1.13
CA GLU A 206 19.13 -9.15 0.04
C GLU A 206 17.70 -9.36 0.57
N LEU A 207 16.86 -8.34 0.40
CA LEU A 207 15.47 -8.36 0.83
C LEU A 207 14.54 -8.51 -0.37
N ARG A 208 13.48 -9.27 -0.20
CA ARG A 208 12.40 -9.38 -1.17
C ARG A 208 11.30 -8.40 -0.83
N VAL A 209 10.67 -7.88 -1.89
CA VAL A 209 9.44 -7.10 -1.82
C VAL A 209 8.42 -7.80 -2.69
N TYR A 210 7.32 -8.24 -2.11
CA TYR A 210 6.18 -8.77 -2.83
C TYR A 210 5.23 -7.65 -3.21
N ASP A 211 4.53 -7.84 -4.32
CA ASP A 211 3.40 -7.00 -4.74
C ASP A 211 2.14 -7.86 -4.68
N ILE A 212 1.29 -7.57 -3.71
CA ILE A 212 0.03 -8.28 -3.48
C ILE A 212 -1.10 -7.30 -3.74
N CYS A 213 -1.65 -7.32 -4.95
CA CYS A 213 -2.71 -6.40 -5.40
C CYS A 213 -2.33 -4.92 -5.24
N GLY A 214 -1.10 -4.55 -5.63
CA GLY A 214 -0.59 -3.18 -5.51
C GLY A 214 0.02 -2.85 -4.15
N ILE A 215 -0.17 -3.70 -3.13
CA ILE A 215 0.43 -3.52 -1.81
C ILE A 215 1.84 -4.11 -1.79
N LYS A 216 2.83 -3.28 -1.44
CA LYS A 216 4.22 -3.69 -1.26
C LYS A 216 4.41 -4.29 0.13
N VAL A 217 4.98 -5.50 0.18
CA VAL A 217 5.23 -6.24 1.42
C VAL A 217 6.68 -6.73 1.44
N GLY A 218 7.48 -6.29 2.40
CA GLY A 218 8.92 -6.61 2.48
C GLY A 218 9.80 -5.36 2.41
N GLY A 219 11.07 -5.56 2.04
CA GLY A 219 12.04 -4.47 1.92
C GLY A 219 12.61 -4.02 3.25
N GLN A 220 13.26 -2.86 3.29
CA GLN A 220 13.91 -2.36 4.50
C GLN A 220 12.89 -1.82 5.52
N ARG A 221 13.27 -1.79 6.81
CA ARG A 221 12.45 -1.16 7.86
C ARG A 221 12.23 0.31 7.53
N GLY A 222 10.98 0.71 7.32
CA GLY A 222 10.62 2.07 6.91
C GLY A 222 10.87 2.39 5.44
N GLU A 223 11.13 1.40 4.57
CA GLU A 223 11.08 1.59 3.12
C GLU A 223 9.64 1.65 2.64
N TYR A 224 8.82 0.68 3.05
CA TYR A 224 7.37 0.67 2.95
C TYR A 224 6.80 0.58 4.36
N PRO A 225 5.63 1.16 4.62
CA PRO A 225 5.00 1.02 5.93
C PRO A 225 4.57 -0.43 6.17
N VAL A 226 4.46 -0.83 7.45
CA VAL A 226 3.84 -2.11 7.81
C VAL A 226 2.44 -2.23 7.19
N VAL A 227 2.04 -3.42 6.77
CA VAL A 227 0.66 -3.70 6.38
C VAL A 227 -0.15 -4.15 7.59
N LEU A 228 -1.28 -3.50 7.84
CA LEU A 228 -2.17 -3.84 8.95
C LEU A 228 -3.30 -4.77 8.49
N ALA A 229 -3.36 -5.97 9.08
CA ALA A 229 -4.35 -6.98 8.75
C ALA A 229 -5.38 -7.15 9.88
N GLY A 230 -6.60 -6.67 9.66
CA GLY A 230 -7.70 -6.77 10.62
C GLY A 230 -8.38 -8.13 10.58
N THR A 231 -8.46 -8.79 11.72
CA THR A 231 -9.08 -10.12 11.88
C THR A 231 -10.60 -10.02 12.00
N MET A 232 -11.31 -10.86 11.25
CA MET A 232 -12.76 -11.01 11.24
C MET A 232 -13.17 -12.48 11.38
N PHE A 233 -14.39 -12.71 11.86
CA PHE A 233 -15.07 -14.01 11.92
C PHE A 233 -14.44 -15.08 12.83
N TYR A 234 -13.41 -14.68 13.59
CA TYR A 234 -12.76 -15.51 14.61
C TYR A 234 -13.76 -15.97 15.68
N ARG A 235 -13.44 -17.06 16.38
CA ARG A 235 -14.30 -17.61 17.44
C ARG A 235 -14.63 -16.54 18.49
N GLY A 236 -15.93 -16.28 18.69
CA GLY A 236 -16.41 -15.27 19.63
C GLY A 236 -16.52 -13.85 19.05
N ASP A 237 -16.30 -13.69 17.74
CA ASP A 237 -16.67 -12.48 17.02
C ASP A 237 -18.19 -12.30 17.03
N LYS A 238 -18.64 -11.11 17.46
CA LYS A 238 -20.06 -10.78 17.60
C LYS A 238 -20.74 -10.56 16.25
N LEU A 239 -19.98 -10.50 15.16
CA LEU A 239 -20.52 -10.47 13.81
C LEU A 239 -21.14 -11.82 13.41
N VAL A 240 -20.64 -12.93 13.95
CA VAL A 240 -21.02 -14.27 13.52
C VAL A 240 -22.16 -14.83 14.38
N VAL A 241 -23.26 -15.19 13.73
CA VAL A 241 -24.42 -15.83 14.34
C VAL A 241 -24.24 -17.34 14.40
N ASN A 242 -23.68 -17.95 13.34
CA ASN A 242 -23.37 -19.37 13.27
C ASN A 242 -22.00 -19.59 12.61
N HIS A 243 -21.01 -20.00 13.42
CA HIS A 243 -19.64 -20.23 12.96
C HIS A 243 -19.49 -21.47 12.06
N SER A 244 -20.39 -22.46 12.16
CA SER A 244 -20.31 -23.67 11.34
C SER A 244 -20.85 -23.46 9.93
N GLU A 245 -21.90 -22.65 9.79
CA GLU A 245 -22.57 -22.36 8.52
C GLU A 245 -22.09 -21.03 7.87
N GLY A 246 -21.25 -20.27 8.56
CA GLY A 246 -20.83 -18.95 8.09
C GLY A 246 -21.97 -17.95 7.99
N VAL A 247 -22.87 -17.93 8.97
CA VAL A 247 -23.96 -16.95 9.04
C VAL A 247 -23.52 -15.78 9.91
N PHE A 248 -23.52 -14.57 9.35
CA PHE A 248 -23.01 -13.36 10.00
C PHE A 248 -23.77 -12.11 9.55
N ASP A 249 -23.61 -11.03 10.29
CA ASP A 249 -24.15 -9.71 9.97
C ASP A 249 -23.32 -9.05 8.86
N LYS A 250 -23.75 -9.19 7.61
CA LYS A 250 -23.05 -8.67 6.42
C LYS A 250 -22.86 -7.16 6.47
N THR A 251 -23.89 -6.41 6.90
CA THR A 251 -23.85 -4.94 6.93
C THR A 251 -22.81 -4.45 7.94
N LYS A 252 -22.79 -5.01 9.15
CA LYS A 252 -21.77 -4.64 10.15
C LYS A 252 -20.36 -5.09 9.74
N ALA A 253 -20.25 -6.24 9.05
CA ALA A 253 -18.97 -6.71 8.55
C ALA A 253 -18.42 -5.75 7.46
N GLU A 254 -19.25 -5.34 6.50
CA GLU A 254 -18.89 -4.35 5.49
C GLU A 254 -18.50 -3.01 6.12
N GLU A 255 -19.28 -2.51 7.07
CA GLU A 255 -18.97 -1.26 7.79
C GLU A 255 -17.56 -1.30 8.43
N GLN A 256 -17.18 -2.43 9.04
CA GLN A 256 -15.86 -2.58 9.64
C GLN A 256 -14.73 -2.64 8.60
N ILE A 257 -14.96 -3.28 7.45
CA ILE A 257 -14.00 -3.30 6.33
C ILE A 257 -13.81 -1.89 5.79
N ARG A 258 -14.90 -1.17 5.49
CA ARG A 258 -14.85 0.22 5.01
C ARG A 258 -14.15 1.14 5.99
N LYS A 259 -14.37 0.95 7.30
CA LYS A 259 -13.68 1.74 8.33
C LYS A 259 -12.18 1.49 8.34
N GLN A 260 -11.73 0.26 8.11
CA GLN A 260 -10.31 -0.04 7.94
C GLN A 260 -9.75 0.65 6.69
N GLU A 261 -10.44 0.59 5.56
CA GLU A 261 -10.03 1.25 4.31
C GLU A 261 -9.93 2.78 4.45
N GLU A 262 -10.90 3.41 5.13
CA GLU A 262 -10.87 4.84 5.45
C GLU A 262 -9.58 5.20 6.22
N ASN A 263 -9.25 4.43 7.26
CA ASN A 263 -8.03 4.64 8.05
C ASN A 263 -6.76 4.34 7.23
N SER A 264 -6.79 3.33 6.37
CA SER A 264 -5.70 3.00 5.46
C SER A 264 -5.36 4.18 4.54
N LEU A 265 -6.37 4.78 3.93
CA LEU A 265 -6.22 5.98 3.10
C LEU A 265 -5.77 7.19 3.91
N LYS A 266 -6.38 7.41 5.08
CA LYS A 266 -6.09 8.56 5.95
C LYS A 266 -4.64 8.58 6.43
N TYR A 267 -4.11 7.43 6.82
CA TYR A 267 -2.77 7.31 7.40
C TYR A 267 -1.70 6.85 6.40
N GLU A 268 -2.08 6.59 5.14
CA GLU A 268 -1.20 6.00 4.13
C GLU A 268 -0.53 4.68 4.61
N ILE A 269 -1.28 3.87 5.37
CA ILE A 269 -0.87 2.53 5.82
C ILE A 269 -1.68 1.51 5.04
N PRO A 270 -1.09 0.63 4.22
CA PRO A 270 -1.82 -0.41 3.51
C PRO A 270 -2.52 -1.37 4.46
N SER A 271 -3.63 -1.93 4.02
CA SER A 271 -4.42 -2.85 4.84
C SER A 271 -4.79 -4.14 4.12
N MET A 272 -5.04 -5.18 4.91
CA MET A 272 -5.52 -6.50 4.46
C MET A 272 -6.68 -6.94 5.35
N VAL A 273 -7.49 -7.87 4.87
CA VAL A 273 -8.54 -8.49 5.69
C VAL A 273 -8.10 -9.91 6.05
N HIS A 274 -8.04 -10.21 7.34
CA HIS A 274 -7.71 -11.53 7.85
C HIS A 274 -8.99 -12.26 8.28
N ILE A 275 -9.37 -13.31 7.56
CA ILE A 275 -10.58 -14.08 7.85
C ILE A 275 -10.23 -15.40 8.53
N VAL A 276 -11.02 -15.76 9.55
CA VAL A 276 -10.84 -17.01 10.30
C VAL A 276 -12.13 -17.82 10.21
N GLY A 277 -12.02 -19.11 9.86
CA GLY A 277 -13.17 -20.03 9.79
C GLY A 277 -12.83 -21.42 10.30
N GLU A 278 -13.81 -22.14 10.85
CA GLU A 278 -13.59 -23.49 11.41
C GLU A 278 -14.12 -24.61 10.50
N THR A 279 -14.92 -24.28 9.49
CA THR A 279 -15.47 -25.21 8.50
C THR A 279 -15.21 -24.68 7.09
N SER A 280 -15.15 -25.57 6.09
CA SER A 280 -15.00 -25.18 4.69
C SER A 280 -16.13 -24.26 4.23
N GLU A 281 -17.37 -24.59 4.62
CA GLU A 281 -18.55 -23.81 4.26
C GLU A 281 -18.45 -22.37 4.81
N ALA A 282 -18.13 -22.22 6.09
CA ALA A 282 -18.05 -20.90 6.69
C ALA A 282 -16.90 -20.08 6.11
N LEU A 283 -15.70 -20.67 6.02
CA LEU A 283 -14.52 -19.98 5.52
C LEU A 283 -14.68 -19.55 4.05
N THR A 284 -15.28 -20.41 3.22
CA THR A 284 -15.58 -20.08 1.83
C THR A 284 -16.60 -18.95 1.74
N ARG A 285 -17.67 -18.97 2.55
CA ARG A 285 -18.65 -17.87 2.59
C ARG A 285 -18.02 -16.54 3.01
N TYR A 286 -17.12 -16.56 4.00
CA TYR A 286 -16.39 -15.37 4.43
C TYR A 286 -15.47 -14.84 3.33
N LEU A 287 -14.72 -15.73 2.68
CA LEU A 287 -13.84 -15.39 1.55
C LEU A 287 -14.63 -14.70 0.44
N LEU A 288 -15.72 -15.30 -0.02
CA LEU A 288 -16.55 -14.75 -1.11
C LEU A 288 -17.12 -13.39 -0.75
N PHE A 289 -17.61 -13.22 0.48
CA PHE A 289 -18.11 -11.94 0.95
C PHE A 289 -17.02 -10.87 0.97
N VAL A 290 -15.86 -11.14 1.56
CA VAL A 290 -14.77 -10.14 1.64
C VAL A 290 -14.24 -9.79 0.25
N ALA A 291 -14.14 -10.78 -0.64
CA ALA A 291 -13.70 -10.57 -2.02
C ALA A 291 -14.63 -9.64 -2.81
N ASP A 292 -15.93 -9.65 -2.53
CA ASP A 292 -16.96 -8.80 -3.16
C ASP A 292 -16.95 -7.36 -2.64
N ILE A 293 -16.58 -7.15 -1.37
CA ILE A 293 -16.65 -5.84 -0.71
C ILE A 293 -15.41 -4.98 -0.94
N THR A 294 -14.22 -5.56 -0.94
CA THR A 294 -12.94 -4.83 -1.03
C THR A 294 -12.09 -5.41 -2.14
N ASP A 295 -11.06 -4.68 -2.60
CA ASP A 295 -9.97 -5.18 -3.44
C ASP A 295 -8.71 -5.53 -2.62
N SER A 296 -8.71 -5.23 -1.33
CA SER A 296 -7.59 -5.51 -0.42
C SER A 296 -7.24 -7.00 -0.38
N PRO A 297 -5.97 -7.40 -0.18
CA PRO A 297 -5.60 -8.80 -0.03
C PRO A 297 -6.27 -9.45 1.19
N ILE A 298 -6.46 -10.76 1.10
CA ILE A 298 -7.19 -11.56 2.08
C ILE A 298 -6.26 -12.62 2.67
N ILE A 299 -6.09 -12.63 3.99
CA ILE A 299 -5.42 -13.74 4.70
C ILE A 299 -6.48 -14.76 5.08
N LEU A 300 -6.37 -15.97 4.53
CA LEU A 300 -7.29 -17.08 4.72
C LEU A 300 -6.76 -18.01 5.83
N ASP A 301 -7.41 -18.01 7.00
CA ASP A 301 -6.99 -18.78 8.17
C ASP A 301 -8.05 -19.80 8.62
N SER A 302 -7.59 -21.00 8.95
CA SER A 302 -8.37 -22.01 9.66
C SER A 302 -7.47 -22.94 10.44
N PRO A 303 -7.89 -23.41 11.63
CA PRO A 303 -7.20 -24.53 12.30
C PRO A 303 -7.40 -25.87 11.57
N VAL A 304 -8.38 -25.97 10.66
CA VAL A 304 -8.74 -27.21 9.94
C VAL A 304 -8.11 -27.20 8.55
N LEU A 305 -7.25 -28.18 8.25
CA LEU A 305 -6.52 -28.29 6.99
C LEU A 305 -7.48 -28.32 5.79
N GLU A 306 -8.51 -29.16 5.84
CA GLU A 306 -9.49 -29.36 4.78
C GLU A 306 -10.20 -28.05 4.44
N SER A 307 -10.61 -27.29 5.47
CA SER A 307 -11.23 -25.97 5.30
C SER A 307 -10.30 -25.01 4.57
N ARG A 308 -9.00 -24.97 4.91
CA ARG A 308 -8.04 -24.10 4.23
C ARG A 308 -7.84 -24.50 2.77
N ILE A 309 -7.65 -25.79 2.50
CA ILE A 309 -7.42 -26.28 1.14
C ILE A 309 -8.64 -26.04 0.25
N GLU A 310 -9.84 -26.35 0.73
CA GLU A 310 -11.07 -26.17 -0.04
C GLU A 310 -11.32 -24.71 -0.37
N ALA A 311 -11.24 -23.82 0.62
CA ALA A 311 -11.46 -22.38 0.38
C ALA A 311 -10.35 -21.77 -0.49
N MET A 312 -9.10 -22.23 -0.38
CA MET A 312 -8.02 -21.82 -1.28
C MET A 312 -8.22 -22.34 -2.72
N GLY A 313 -8.79 -23.53 -2.87
CA GLY A 313 -9.20 -24.07 -4.16
C GLY A 313 -10.27 -23.18 -4.81
N VAL A 314 -11.30 -22.81 -4.06
CA VAL A 314 -12.33 -21.86 -4.51
C VAL A 314 -11.73 -20.51 -4.89
N ALA A 315 -10.80 -19.97 -4.09
CA ALA A 315 -10.11 -18.72 -4.43
C ALA A 315 -9.42 -18.81 -5.80
N LYS A 316 -8.75 -19.93 -6.08
CA LYS A 316 -8.05 -20.16 -7.35
C LYS A 316 -9.00 -20.33 -8.53
N ASP A 317 -10.11 -21.05 -8.34
CA ASP A 317 -11.12 -21.22 -9.39
C ASP A 317 -11.76 -19.88 -9.80
N LEU A 318 -11.76 -18.91 -8.89
CA LEU A 318 -12.24 -17.54 -9.12
C LEU A 318 -11.14 -16.56 -9.58
N GLY A 319 -9.90 -17.01 -9.78
CA GLY A 319 -8.79 -16.14 -10.21
C GLY A 319 -8.25 -15.23 -9.11
N LEU A 320 -8.49 -15.55 -7.82
CA LEU A 320 -8.08 -14.76 -6.66
C LEU A 320 -6.72 -15.21 -6.09
N GLU A 321 -5.99 -16.10 -6.74
CA GLU A 321 -4.72 -16.64 -6.22
C GLU A 321 -3.63 -15.58 -6.02
N GLY A 322 -3.70 -14.46 -6.76
CA GLY A 322 -2.81 -13.31 -6.57
C GLY A 322 -3.19 -12.39 -5.39
N ARG A 323 -4.35 -12.64 -4.78
CA ARG A 323 -4.99 -11.80 -3.75
C ARG A 323 -5.15 -12.50 -2.40
N VAL A 324 -5.18 -13.83 -2.38
CA VAL A 324 -5.37 -14.63 -1.17
C VAL A 324 -4.03 -15.19 -0.66
N ILE A 325 -3.80 -15.02 0.64
CA ILE A 325 -2.64 -15.54 1.37
C ILE A 325 -3.10 -16.72 2.23
N TYR A 326 -2.52 -17.90 2.01
CA TYR A 326 -2.80 -19.11 2.78
C TYR A 326 -2.15 -19.03 4.17
N ASN A 327 -2.94 -19.17 5.25
CA ASN A 327 -2.44 -19.17 6.62
C ASN A 327 -2.84 -20.47 7.34
N SER A 328 -1.91 -21.35 7.71
CA SER A 328 -0.47 -21.39 7.38
C SER A 328 0.01 -22.83 7.18
N VAL A 329 1.18 -22.98 6.57
CA VAL A 329 1.96 -24.22 6.63
C VAL A 329 2.84 -24.16 7.88
N SER A 330 2.62 -25.08 8.82
CA SER A 330 3.24 -25.04 10.16
C SER A 330 4.18 -26.23 10.45
N GLY A 331 4.30 -27.20 9.54
CA GLY A 331 5.12 -28.38 9.76
C GLY A 331 5.34 -29.23 8.51
N VAL A 332 6.02 -30.36 8.71
CA VAL A 332 6.31 -31.37 7.69
C VAL A 332 5.15 -32.35 7.60
N ASP A 333 4.02 -31.90 7.05
CA ASP A 333 2.80 -32.71 6.92
C ASP A 333 2.63 -33.23 5.48
N LYS A 334 2.78 -34.56 5.30
CA LYS A 334 2.61 -35.23 4.00
C LYS A 334 1.22 -35.05 3.42
N ARG A 335 0.19 -34.96 4.27
CA ARG A 335 -1.19 -34.78 3.84
C ARG A 335 -1.40 -33.38 3.28
N GLU A 336 -0.97 -32.35 4.01
CA GLU A 336 -1.02 -30.96 3.55
C GLU A 336 -0.23 -30.78 2.25
N LYS A 337 0.99 -31.35 2.15
CA LYS A 337 1.79 -31.31 0.92
C LYS A 337 1.07 -31.96 -0.28
N ALA A 338 0.48 -33.13 -0.08
CA ALA A 338 -0.23 -33.85 -1.13
C ALA A 338 -1.45 -33.04 -1.62
N MET A 339 -2.27 -32.55 -0.69
CA MET A 339 -3.46 -31.75 -1.01
C MET A 339 -3.12 -30.45 -1.72
N ILE A 340 -2.05 -29.75 -1.31
CA ILE A 340 -1.55 -28.56 -2.03
C ILE A 340 -1.05 -28.93 -3.42
N GLY A 341 -0.35 -30.06 -3.57
CA GLY A 341 0.12 -30.55 -4.86
C GLY A 341 -1.03 -30.91 -5.82
N GLU A 342 -2.10 -31.50 -5.32
CA GLU A 342 -3.32 -31.79 -6.08
C GLU A 342 -4.03 -30.51 -6.52
N MET A 343 -4.13 -29.51 -5.63
CA MET A 343 -4.61 -28.17 -5.96
C MET A 343 -3.65 -27.42 -6.91
N GLY A 344 -2.39 -27.86 -6.99
CA GLY A 344 -1.32 -27.34 -7.84
C GLY A 344 -0.19 -26.68 -7.05
N ARG A 345 -0.39 -25.44 -6.62
CA ARG A 345 0.57 -24.64 -5.83
C ARG A 345 -0.13 -23.45 -5.18
N ILE A 346 0.51 -22.86 -4.18
CA ILE A 346 0.06 -21.64 -3.51
C ILE A 346 1.02 -20.50 -3.87
N GLU A 347 0.47 -19.37 -4.31
CA GLU A 347 1.26 -18.19 -4.64
C GLU A 347 1.85 -17.57 -3.37
N TYR A 348 1.01 -17.20 -2.39
CA TYR A 348 1.41 -16.60 -1.12
C TYR A 348 1.00 -17.48 0.07
N SER A 349 1.94 -17.82 0.95
CA SER A 349 1.64 -18.58 2.17
C SER A 349 2.41 -18.05 3.36
N ILE A 350 1.72 -17.94 4.49
CA ILE A 350 2.37 -17.81 5.79
C ILE A 350 2.98 -19.16 6.16
N ILE A 351 4.25 -19.13 6.56
CA ILE A 351 4.99 -20.25 7.11
C ILE A 351 5.15 -20.00 8.60
N LEU A 352 4.63 -20.92 9.42
CA LEU A 352 4.57 -20.77 10.88
C LEU A 352 5.54 -21.76 11.56
N PRO A 353 6.86 -21.48 11.59
CA PRO A 353 7.85 -22.33 12.25
C PRO A 353 7.85 -22.10 13.77
N PHE A 354 6.70 -22.20 14.42
CA PHE A 354 6.57 -21.88 15.84
C PHE A 354 7.36 -22.85 16.71
N ASP A 355 8.19 -22.29 17.58
CA ASP A 355 8.89 -22.93 18.69
C ASP A 355 9.17 -21.86 19.76
N VAL A 356 9.55 -22.22 20.97
CA VAL A 356 9.96 -21.25 22.01
C VAL A 356 11.44 -20.89 21.91
N LYS A 357 12.26 -21.74 21.28
CA LYS A 357 13.70 -21.52 21.09
C LYS A 357 13.98 -21.06 19.66
N LEU A 358 14.74 -19.96 19.54
CA LEU A 358 15.12 -19.39 18.25
C LEU A 358 15.83 -20.38 17.30
N PRO A 359 16.84 -21.17 17.72
CA PRO A 359 17.46 -22.16 16.83
C PRO A 359 16.47 -23.20 16.31
N SER A 360 15.55 -23.65 17.16
CA SER A 360 14.50 -24.61 16.77
C SER A 360 13.53 -24.00 15.76
N ARG A 361 13.14 -22.73 15.92
CA ARG A 361 12.33 -22.02 14.91
C ARG A 361 13.03 -22.01 13.55
N ILE A 362 14.33 -21.67 13.52
CA ILE A 362 15.10 -21.62 12.27
C ILE A 362 15.16 -22.99 11.60
N ASN A 363 15.46 -24.05 12.36
CA ASN A 363 15.52 -25.41 11.82
C ASN A 363 14.17 -25.83 11.25
N ARG A 364 13.09 -25.60 11.99
CA ARG A 364 11.72 -25.93 11.54
C ARG A 364 11.33 -25.19 10.27
N PHE A 365 11.69 -23.91 10.15
CA PHE A 365 11.47 -23.15 8.92
C PHE A 365 12.16 -23.82 7.71
N ARG A 366 13.43 -24.20 7.87
CA ARG A 366 14.20 -24.87 6.80
C ARG A 366 13.57 -26.20 6.42
N GLU A 367 13.19 -27.00 7.40
CA GLU A 367 12.50 -28.29 7.20
C GLU A 367 11.19 -28.11 6.42
N ILE A 368 10.37 -27.12 6.79
CA ILE A 368 9.10 -26.84 6.10
C ILE A 368 9.34 -26.43 4.64
N ILE A 369 10.23 -25.46 4.38
CA ILE A 369 10.50 -24.97 3.03
C ILE A 369 11.07 -26.07 2.13
N GLU A 370 12.06 -26.83 2.64
CA GLU A 370 12.64 -27.95 1.91
C GLU A 370 11.59 -29.03 1.64
N PHE A 371 10.78 -29.36 2.64
CA PHE A 371 9.74 -30.36 2.50
C PHE A 371 8.66 -29.97 1.50
N MET A 372 8.22 -28.71 1.49
CA MET A 372 7.20 -28.23 0.55
C MET A 372 7.70 -28.17 -0.90
N GLY A 373 9.02 -28.11 -1.14
CA GLY A 373 9.63 -28.43 -2.43
C GLY A 373 9.15 -27.56 -3.61
N GLY A 374 8.88 -26.27 -3.37
CA GLY A 374 8.45 -25.33 -4.41
C GLY A 374 6.93 -25.24 -4.62
N LEU A 375 6.12 -25.96 -3.84
CA LEU A 375 4.66 -25.81 -3.85
C LEU A 375 4.17 -24.47 -3.27
N ILE A 376 5.04 -23.78 -2.53
CA ILE A 376 4.83 -22.42 -2.03
C ILE A 376 5.76 -21.49 -2.80
N MET A 377 5.21 -20.55 -3.58
CA MET A 377 6.00 -19.67 -4.43
C MET A 377 6.63 -18.50 -3.66
N LYS A 378 5.83 -17.85 -2.81
CA LYS A 378 6.22 -16.64 -2.07
C LYS A 378 5.90 -16.83 -0.59
N PRO A 379 6.83 -17.44 0.19
CA PRO A 379 6.63 -17.62 1.61
C PRO A 379 6.73 -16.27 2.35
N ILE A 380 5.91 -16.12 3.39
CA ILE A 380 5.91 -15.04 4.38
C ILE A 380 6.12 -15.72 5.73
N ILE A 381 7.07 -15.26 6.55
CA ILE A 381 7.44 -15.99 7.77
C ILE A 381 6.75 -15.38 8.99
N ASP A 382 5.96 -16.17 9.71
CA ASP A 382 5.46 -15.82 11.06
C ASP A 382 6.18 -16.70 12.11
N PRO A 383 7.10 -16.17 12.92
CA PRO A 383 7.76 -16.95 13.96
C PRO A 383 6.83 -17.44 15.08
N GLY A 384 5.61 -16.88 15.13
CA GLY A 384 4.59 -17.09 16.14
C GLY A 384 4.91 -16.38 17.46
N VAL A 385 3.93 -15.61 17.95
CA VAL A 385 4.03 -14.88 19.22
C VAL A 385 3.57 -15.76 20.37
N SER A 386 4.45 -15.91 21.37
CA SER A 386 4.07 -16.42 22.68
C SER A 386 3.37 -15.32 23.50
N ILE A 387 2.54 -15.74 24.46
CA ILE A 387 1.88 -14.83 25.41
C ILE A 387 2.88 -13.93 26.17
N LEU A 388 2.39 -12.81 26.70
CA LEU A 388 3.20 -11.90 27.53
C LEU A 388 3.92 -12.67 28.66
N GLY A 389 5.21 -12.40 28.85
CA GLY A 389 6.05 -13.06 29.84
C GLY A 389 6.58 -14.44 29.44
N ALA A 390 6.12 -15.02 28.32
CA ALA A 390 6.58 -16.31 27.80
C ALA A 390 7.57 -16.19 26.62
N GLY A 391 8.21 -15.02 26.46
CA GLY A 391 9.13 -14.74 25.36
C GLY A 391 8.52 -13.97 24.20
N SER A 392 7.47 -13.17 24.41
CA SER A 392 6.75 -12.44 23.36
C SER A 392 7.66 -11.58 22.46
N ILE A 393 8.60 -10.81 23.03
CA ILE A 393 9.58 -10.01 22.26
C ILE A 393 10.53 -10.90 21.43
N SER A 394 10.79 -12.14 21.86
CA SER A 394 11.64 -13.06 21.10
C SER A 394 11.06 -13.39 19.72
N ALA A 395 9.74 -13.31 19.54
CA ALA A 395 9.08 -13.52 18.25
C ALA A 395 9.37 -12.37 17.27
N LEU A 396 9.30 -11.12 17.74
CA LEU A 396 9.68 -9.94 16.97
C LEU A 396 11.16 -10.00 16.56
N HIS A 397 12.03 -10.36 17.51
CA HIS A 397 13.45 -10.54 17.21
C HIS A 397 13.70 -11.70 16.24
N ALA A 398 12.97 -12.81 16.36
CA ALA A 398 13.07 -13.93 15.43
C ALA A 398 12.66 -13.52 14.00
N ALA A 399 11.59 -12.73 13.85
CA ALA A 399 11.14 -12.23 12.55
C ALA A 399 12.22 -11.35 11.91
N TRP A 400 12.78 -10.39 12.66
CA TRP A 400 13.92 -9.61 12.19
C TRP A 400 15.09 -10.51 11.75
N LEU A 401 15.41 -11.57 12.51
CA LEU A 401 16.48 -12.49 12.14
C LEU A 401 16.15 -13.28 10.86
N PHE A 402 14.93 -13.79 10.71
CA PHE A 402 14.50 -14.51 9.51
C PHE A 402 14.63 -13.63 8.26
N LYS A 403 14.24 -12.37 8.37
CA LYS A 403 14.37 -11.40 7.28
C LYS A 403 15.84 -11.13 6.92
N ASN A 404 16.74 -11.01 7.90
CA ASN A 404 18.18 -10.87 7.64
C ASN A 404 18.82 -12.13 7.04
N CYS A 405 18.43 -13.32 7.51
CA CYS A 405 19.04 -14.56 7.08
C CYS A 405 18.53 -15.04 5.72
N TYR A 406 17.26 -14.76 5.41
CA TYR A 406 16.59 -15.36 4.24
C TYR A 406 15.99 -14.34 3.28
N GLY A 407 15.83 -13.08 3.67
CA GLY A 407 15.30 -12.01 2.81
C GLY A 407 13.79 -12.07 2.57
N TYR A 408 13.07 -13.01 3.18
CA TYR A 408 11.61 -13.12 3.02
C TYR A 408 10.87 -12.04 3.84
N PRO A 409 9.71 -11.58 3.37
CA PRO A 409 8.84 -10.77 4.21
C PRO A 409 8.40 -11.56 5.44
N VAL A 410 8.17 -10.84 6.53
CA VAL A 410 7.80 -11.42 7.82
C VAL A 410 6.52 -10.81 8.34
N CYS A 411 5.71 -11.63 8.99
CA CYS A 411 4.47 -11.20 9.60
C CYS A 411 4.40 -11.60 11.06
N ILE A 412 3.48 -10.99 11.80
CA ILE A 412 3.28 -11.34 13.19
C ILE A 412 1.83 -11.12 13.66
N GLY A 413 1.25 -12.13 14.29
CA GLY A 413 -0.03 -12.00 14.99
C GLY A 413 0.13 -11.41 16.39
N ILE A 414 0.38 -10.10 16.49
CA ILE A 414 0.72 -9.44 17.77
C ILE A 414 -0.41 -9.54 18.81
N HIS A 415 -1.66 -9.60 18.36
CA HIS A 415 -2.84 -9.74 19.24
C HIS A 415 -2.80 -11.00 20.12
N ASN A 416 -2.04 -12.04 19.72
CA ASN A 416 -1.89 -13.26 20.52
C ASN A 416 -1.13 -13.04 21.84
N LEU A 417 -0.37 -11.95 21.95
CA LEU A 417 0.37 -11.58 23.16
C LEU A 417 -0.56 -11.44 24.39
N GLN A 418 -1.79 -11.00 24.17
CA GLN A 418 -2.78 -10.72 25.22
C GLN A 418 -3.72 -11.91 25.52
N SER A 419 -3.65 -12.99 24.73
CA SER A 419 -4.65 -14.07 24.71
C SER A 419 -4.84 -14.84 26.03
N ARG A 420 -3.88 -14.79 26.97
CA ARG A 420 -3.92 -15.51 28.25
C ARG A 420 -3.64 -14.64 29.49
N LEU A 421 -3.83 -13.33 29.41
CA LEU A 421 -3.77 -12.48 30.60
C LEU A 421 -4.83 -12.93 31.61
N SER A 422 -4.43 -13.07 32.88
CA SER A 422 -5.33 -13.60 33.90
C SER A 422 -6.55 -12.70 34.07
N LYS A 423 -7.74 -13.25 33.79
CA LYS A 423 -9.02 -12.56 34.02
C LYS A 423 -9.34 -12.38 35.51
N SER A 424 -8.54 -12.93 36.43
CA SER A 424 -8.73 -12.80 37.88
C SER A 424 -8.16 -11.51 38.46
N ILE A 425 -7.24 -10.83 37.77
CA ILE A 425 -6.63 -9.58 38.24
C ILE A 425 -7.27 -8.43 37.45
N SER A 426 -8.17 -7.69 38.10
CA SER A 426 -8.92 -6.59 37.48
C SER A 426 -8.02 -5.49 36.91
N GLU A 427 -6.88 -5.23 37.55
CA GLU A 427 -5.90 -4.23 37.12
C GLU A 427 -5.22 -4.60 35.79
N LEU A 428 -4.93 -5.90 35.56
CA LEU A 428 -4.35 -6.37 34.30
C LEU A 428 -5.32 -6.29 33.12
N LYS A 429 -6.65 -6.24 33.37
CA LYS A 429 -7.65 -6.06 32.31
C LYS A 429 -7.70 -4.63 31.77
N ASN A 430 -7.20 -3.67 32.54
CA ASN A 430 -7.23 -2.25 32.21
C ASN A 430 -5.88 -1.74 31.69
N LEU A 431 -4.90 -2.64 31.48
CA LEU A 431 -3.64 -2.26 30.85
C LEU A 431 -3.90 -1.85 29.40
N ASP A 432 -3.37 -0.68 29.04
CA ASP A 432 -3.38 -0.23 27.67
C ASP A 432 -2.28 -0.95 26.88
N PHE A 433 -2.70 -1.73 25.89
CA PHE A 433 -1.84 -2.48 25.00
C PHE A 433 -1.70 -1.80 23.63
N SER A 434 -2.11 -0.54 23.49
CA SER A 434 -1.86 0.31 22.32
C SER A 434 -0.41 0.20 21.82
N PHE A 435 0.55 0.26 22.74
CA PHE A 435 1.98 0.17 22.43
C PHE A 435 2.37 -1.15 21.74
N ASP A 436 1.65 -2.26 21.98
CA ASP A 436 1.98 -3.55 21.37
C ASP A 436 1.87 -3.47 19.85
N TYR A 437 0.89 -2.73 19.33
CA TYR A 437 0.63 -2.63 17.89
C TYR A 437 1.73 -1.89 17.13
N ALA A 438 2.50 -1.05 17.83
CA ALA A 438 3.66 -0.34 17.29
C ALA A 438 4.95 -1.18 17.27
N LEU A 439 5.07 -2.19 18.14
CA LEU A 439 6.28 -3.00 18.25
C LEU A 439 6.66 -3.70 16.92
N PRO A 440 5.72 -4.25 16.12
CA PRO A 440 6.03 -4.82 14.82
C PRO A 440 6.74 -3.84 13.88
N SER A 441 6.26 -2.60 13.74
CA SER A 441 6.91 -1.56 12.92
C SER A 441 8.34 -1.30 13.38
N LEU A 442 8.55 -1.18 14.70
CA LEU A 442 9.88 -0.98 15.26
C LEU A 442 10.86 -2.10 14.90
N TYR A 443 10.42 -3.36 14.84
CA TYR A 443 11.26 -4.50 14.46
C TYR A 443 11.35 -4.75 12.95
N GLY A 444 10.75 -3.90 12.12
CA GLY A 444 10.77 -4.03 10.66
C GLY A 444 9.92 -5.20 10.15
N ILE A 445 8.83 -5.51 10.85
CA ILE A 445 7.82 -6.49 10.44
C ILE A 445 7.00 -5.92 9.28
N ASP A 446 6.69 -6.75 8.29
CA ASP A 446 6.05 -6.33 7.04
C ASP A 446 4.52 -6.44 7.08
N ILE A 447 3.97 -7.41 7.82
CA ILE A 447 2.52 -7.54 8.05
C ILE A 447 2.25 -7.75 9.54
N ASN A 448 1.36 -6.94 10.10
CA ASN A 448 0.89 -7.07 11.48
C ASN A 448 -0.58 -7.53 11.49
N LEU A 449 -0.83 -8.78 11.90
CA LEU A 449 -2.17 -9.26 12.17
C LEU A 449 -2.60 -8.73 13.52
N TYR A 450 -3.24 -7.56 13.51
CA TYR A 450 -3.46 -6.76 14.71
C TYR A 450 -4.66 -7.22 15.55
N GLY A 451 -5.38 -8.25 15.10
CA GLY A 451 -6.56 -8.76 15.81
C GLY A 451 -7.85 -8.08 15.32
N PRO A 452 -8.90 -7.95 16.17
CA PRO A 452 -10.24 -7.59 15.71
C PRO A 452 -10.29 -6.32 14.88
N ILE A 453 -10.79 -6.41 13.65
CA ILE A 453 -10.80 -5.31 12.66
C ILE A 453 -11.43 -4.01 13.18
N LYS A 454 -12.46 -4.12 14.04
CA LYS A 454 -13.16 -2.99 14.67
C LYS A 454 -12.24 -2.02 15.43
N ASN A 455 -11.02 -2.43 15.77
CA ASN A 455 -10.03 -1.60 16.44
C ASN A 455 -9.17 -0.76 15.47
N ALA A 456 -9.45 -0.82 14.15
CA ALA A 456 -8.66 -0.18 13.10
C ALA A 456 -8.32 1.28 13.40
N GLU A 457 -9.30 2.10 13.80
CA GLU A 457 -9.08 3.53 13.98
C GLU A 457 -7.99 3.86 15.01
N ALA A 458 -8.02 3.18 16.17
CA ALA A 458 -6.99 3.39 17.20
C ALA A 458 -5.62 2.89 16.73
N ILE A 459 -5.59 1.71 16.12
CA ILE A 459 -4.35 1.02 15.74
C ILE A 459 -3.63 1.74 14.60
N PHE A 460 -4.35 2.14 13.54
CA PHE A 460 -3.75 2.85 12.41
C PHE A 460 -3.15 4.17 12.86
N ARG A 461 -3.84 4.91 13.73
CA ARG A 461 -3.32 6.18 14.28
C ARG A 461 -2.00 5.99 15.03
N GLU A 462 -1.91 4.97 15.88
CA GLU A 462 -0.72 4.69 16.68
C GLU A 462 0.45 4.22 15.82
N VAL A 463 0.19 3.30 14.88
CA VAL A 463 1.20 2.78 13.96
C VAL A 463 1.71 3.88 13.03
N ALA A 464 0.84 4.79 12.57
CA ALA A 464 1.24 5.90 11.70
C ALA A 464 2.30 6.79 12.34
N ALA A 465 2.13 7.13 13.62
CA ALA A 465 3.09 7.94 14.35
C ALA A 465 4.46 7.26 14.44
N VAL A 466 4.49 5.95 14.66
CA VAL A 466 5.73 5.17 14.77
C VAL A 466 6.41 4.98 13.42
N GLU A 467 5.67 4.68 12.34
CA GLU A 467 6.22 4.61 10.98
C GLU A 467 6.83 5.96 10.55
N ALA A 468 6.18 7.08 10.85
CA ALA A 468 6.74 8.41 10.58
C ALA A 468 8.06 8.66 11.35
N ALA A 469 8.13 8.26 12.62
CA ALA A 469 9.35 8.38 13.42
C ALA A 469 10.49 7.49 12.89
N ILE A 470 10.17 6.27 12.40
CA ILE A 470 11.14 5.38 11.75
C ILE A 470 11.67 6.02 10.47
N ALA A 471 10.81 6.65 9.67
CA ALA A 471 11.25 7.36 8.47
C ALA A 471 12.18 8.54 8.80
N ASP A 472 11.89 9.33 9.83
CA ASP A 472 12.80 10.39 10.29
C ASP A 472 14.16 9.82 10.73
N GLU A 473 14.18 8.70 11.44
CA GLU A 473 15.44 7.99 11.80
C GLU A 473 16.24 7.62 10.54
N ASN A 474 15.60 7.01 9.55
CA ASN A 474 16.25 6.56 8.32
C ASN A 474 16.82 7.74 7.51
N ILE A 475 16.07 8.82 7.39
CA ILE A 475 16.50 10.04 6.67
C ILE A 475 17.70 10.67 7.38
N ASN A 476 17.64 10.83 8.70
CA ASN A 476 18.73 11.46 9.46
C ASN A 476 19.98 10.58 9.57
N THR A 477 19.82 9.26 9.45
CA THR A 477 20.95 8.31 9.57
C THR A 477 21.54 7.99 8.21
N VAL A 478 20.75 7.40 7.31
CA VAL A 478 21.24 6.88 6.03
C VAL A 478 20.84 7.75 4.84
N GLY A 479 20.12 8.86 5.05
CA GLY A 479 19.68 9.75 3.96
C GLY A 479 18.59 9.15 3.08
N ILE A 480 17.97 8.04 3.50
CA ILE A 480 16.99 7.31 2.71
C ILE A 480 15.58 7.68 3.17
N TYR A 481 14.76 8.11 2.21
CA TYR A 481 13.35 8.42 2.45
C TYR A 481 12.47 7.18 2.22
N PRO A 482 11.32 7.08 2.91
CA PRO A 482 10.34 6.04 2.64
C PRO A 482 9.74 6.18 1.24
N LYS A 483 9.26 5.08 0.66
CA LYS A 483 8.52 5.10 -0.60
C LYS A 483 7.03 5.35 -0.35
N PRO A 484 6.37 6.23 -1.13
CA PRO A 484 4.93 6.46 -0.98
C PRO A 484 4.12 5.25 -1.48
N PRO A 485 2.91 5.03 -0.95
CA PRO A 485 2.28 5.76 0.16
C PRO A 485 2.95 5.43 1.52
N HIS A 486 3.10 6.42 2.40
CA HIS A 486 3.73 6.23 3.71
C HIS A 486 3.28 7.28 4.77
N PRO A 487 3.06 6.88 6.04
CA PRO A 487 2.62 7.78 7.12
C PRO A 487 3.46 9.04 7.31
N TYR A 488 4.76 8.96 7.04
CA TYR A 488 5.66 10.12 7.01
C TYR A 488 5.11 11.28 6.18
N TYR A 489 4.56 11.00 5.00
CA TYR A 489 3.97 12.00 4.12
C TYR A 489 2.53 12.37 4.52
N ALA A 490 1.81 11.51 5.21
CA ALA A 490 0.47 11.82 5.70
C ALA A 490 0.49 12.72 6.95
N LEU A 491 1.47 12.53 7.83
CA LEU A 491 1.53 13.17 9.16
C LEU A 491 2.35 14.46 9.21
N LYS A 492 3.42 14.62 8.41
CA LYS A 492 4.27 15.83 8.48
C LYS A 492 3.54 17.11 8.10
N LEU A 493 2.48 17.03 7.31
CA LEU A 493 1.80 18.21 6.80
C LEU A 493 0.62 18.67 7.67
N GLY A 494 0.59 18.23 8.93
CA GLY A 494 -0.20 18.86 10.00
C GLY A 494 0.60 19.79 10.91
N CYS A 495 1.90 20.00 10.64
CA CYS A 495 2.83 20.73 11.52
C CYS A 495 3.41 22.03 10.93
N GLU A 496 2.90 22.53 9.81
CA GLU A 496 3.27 23.85 9.27
C GLU A 496 2.11 24.84 9.31
#